data_AF-A0A5E4KNC1-F1
#
_entry.id   AF-A0A5E4KNC1-F1
#
_cell.length_a   1.000
_cell.length_b   1.000
_cell.length_c   1.000
_cell.angle_alpha   90.00
_cell.angle_beta   90.00
_cell.angle_gamma   90.00
#
_symmetry.space_group_name_H-M   'P 1'
#
loop_
_entity.id
_entity.type
_entity.pdbx_description
1 polymer ?
#
loop_
_entity_poly.entity_id
_entity_poly.type
_entity_poly.pdbx_seq_one_letter_code
_entity_poly.pdbx_strand_id
1 'polypeptide(L)' 'MKYFTGDTVKFRLKLGEIQEGDVLFIEKSFRENILYINGYNRRAYRIPEKRIISKVPKKNKSARLRN' A
#
# COMPACT_ATOMS: atom_id res chain seq x y z
N MET A 1 11.26 5.36 -7.72
CA MET A 1 10.04 5.22 -6.90
C MET A 1 9.43 3.86 -7.20
N LYS A 2 9.20 3.01 -6.19
CA LYS A 2 8.85 1.59 -6.40
C LYS A 2 7.35 1.30 -6.44
N TYR A 3 6.51 2.26 -6.04
CA TYR A 3 5.07 2.09 -5.86
C TYR A 3 4.30 3.17 -6.62
N PHE A 4 3.07 2.83 -7.01
CA PHE A 4 2.16 3.72 -7.72
C PHE A 4 0.78 3.74 -7.05
N THR A 5 0.02 4.82 -7.29
CA THR A 5 -1.39 4.86 -6.89
C THR A 5 -2.15 3.68 -7.48
N GLY A 6 -2.96 3.01 -6.66
CA GLY A 6 -3.70 1.80 -7.01
C GLY A 6 -2.92 0.49 -6.78
N ASP A 7 -1.66 0.56 -6.36
CA ASP A 7 -0.92 -0.62 -5.90
C ASP A 7 -1.41 -1.04 -4.52
N THR A 8 -1.61 -2.35 -4.33
CA THR A 8 -1.84 -2.93 -3.01
C THR A 8 -0.49 -3.24 -2.38
N VAL A 9 -0.27 -2.80 -1.14
CA VAL A 9 1.02 -2.93 -0.45
C VAL A 9 0.84 -3.45 0.97
N LYS A 10 1.83 -4.21 1.45
CA LYS A 10 2.02 -4.57 2.86
C LYS A 10 2.89 -3.54 3.53
N PHE A 11 2.49 -3.05 4.69
CA PHE A 11 3.22 -2.03 5.43
C PHE A 11 3.14 -2.22 6.93
N ARG A 12 4.12 -1.65 7.66
CA ARG A 12 4.19 -1.72 9.11
C ARG A 12 3.75 -0.41 9.77
N LEU A 13 2.81 -0.48 10.70
CA LEU A 13 2.35 0.63 11.54
C LEU A 13 3.33 0.92 12.69
N LYS A 14 3.20 2.10 13.33
CA LYS A 14 4.11 2.55 14.40
C LYS A 14 4.26 1.52 15.54
N LEU A 15 3.18 0.83 15.88
CA LEU A 15 3.13 -0.18 16.94
C LEU A 15 3.63 -1.58 16.49
N GLY A 16 4.15 -1.71 15.27
CA GLY A 16 4.70 -2.96 14.75
C GLY A 16 3.69 -3.84 13.99
N GLU A 17 2.40 -3.53 14.09
CA GLU A 17 1.33 -4.20 13.36
C GLU A 17 1.57 -4.11 11.85
N ILE A 18 1.30 -5.21 11.13
CA ILE A 18 1.41 -5.27 9.67
C ILE A 18 0.00 -5.21 9.09
N GLN A 19 -0.21 -4.32 8.13
CA GLN A 19 -1.47 -4.18 7.42
C GLN A 19 -1.24 -4.20 5.91
N GLU A 20 -2.34 -4.44 5.20
CA GLU A 20 -2.43 -4.37 3.74
C GLU A 20 -3.40 -3.27 3.35
N GLY A 21 -3.09 -2.57 2.26
CA GLY A 21 -3.99 -1.57 1.70
C GLY A 21 -3.53 -1.06 0.36
N ASP A 22 -4.43 -0.38 -0.33
CA ASP A 22 -4.20 0.26 -1.62
C ASP A 22 -3.66 1.68 -1.44
N VAL A 23 -2.62 1.99 -2.20
CA VAL A 23 -2.04 3.33 -2.27
C VAL A 23 -3.04 4.26 -2.95
N LEU A 24 -3.54 5.25 -2.22
CA LEU A 24 -4.49 6.25 -2.70
C LEU A 24 -3.78 7.47 -3.29
N PHE A 25 -2.69 7.90 -2.66
CA PHE A 25 -1.93 9.08 -3.08
C PHE A 25 -0.48 8.93 -2.63
N ILE A 26 0.43 9.62 -3.33
CA ILE A 26 1.84 9.63 -2.95
C ILE A 26 2.37 11.05 -2.98
N GLU A 27 2.75 11.52 -1.79
CA GLU A 27 3.43 12.79 -1.59
C GLU A 27 4.93 12.57 -1.84
N LYS A 28 5.44 13.17 -2.91
CA LYS A 28 6.87 13.15 -3.25
C LYS A 28 7.57 14.29 -2.53
N SER A 29 8.63 13.99 -1.82
CA SER A 29 9.49 14.99 -1.17
C SER A 29 10.95 14.65 -1.43
N PHE A 30 11.80 15.68 -1.39
CA PHE A 30 13.25 15.53 -1.54
C PHE A 30 13.87 14.60 -0.48
N ARG A 31 13.25 14.52 0.72
CA ARG A 31 13.77 13.72 1.83
C ARG A 31 13.23 12.30 1.85
N GLU A 32 11.92 12.14 1.74
CA GLU A 32 11.26 10.83 1.84
C GLU A 32 9.87 10.88 1.19
N ASN A 33 9.54 9.85 0.41
CA ASN A 33 8.19 9.73 -0.14
C ASN A 33 7.22 9.20 0.92
N ILE A 34 6.01 9.74 0.92
CA ILE A 34 4.95 9.36 1.84
C ILE A 34 3.76 8.82 1.05
N LEU A 35 3.40 7.57 1.31
CA LEU A 35 2.28 6.89 0.71
C LEU A 35 1.07 7.02 1.63
N TYR A 36 -0.04 7.49 1.06
CA TYR A 36 -1.34 7.49 1.70
C TYR A 36 -2.05 6.22 1.29
N ILE A 37 -2.26 5.32 2.25
CA ILE A 37 -2.78 3.97 1.99
C ILE A 37 -4.16 3.87 2.63
N ASN A 38 -5.14 3.27 1.95
CA ASN A 38 -6.45 3.07 2.57
C ASN A 38 -6.32 2.24 3.87
N GLY A 39 -7.19 2.56 4.82
CA GLY A 39 -7.20 1.93 6.12
C GLY A 39 -8.61 1.54 6.55
N TYR A 40 -8.68 0.87 7.70
CA TYR A 40 -9.95 0.55 8.34
C TYR A 40 -10.69 1.85 8.72
N ASN A 41 -12.02 1.87 8.59
CA ASN A 41 -12.89 3.02 8.91
C ASN A 41 -12.72 4.28 8.02
N ARG A 42 -12.48 4.12 6.71
CA ARG A 42 -12.45 5.22 5.71
C ARG A 42 -11.38 6.30 5.95
N ARG A 43 -10.39 6.03 6.81
CA ARG A 43 -9.24 6.91 7.03
C ARG A 43 -8.03 6.34 6.29
N ALA A 44 -7.24 7.23 5.70
CA ALA A 44 -5.98 6.85 5.07
C ALA A 44 -4.83 6.86 6.08
N TYR A 45 -3.98 5.84 6.05
CA TYR A 45 -2.73 5.81 6.78
C TYR A 45 -1.66 6.60 6.02
N ARG A 46 -0.92 7.44 6.74
CA ARG A 46 0.24 8.17 6.21
C ARG A 46 1.52 7.38 6.50
N ILE A 47 2.06 6.70 5.49
CA ILE A 47 3.15 5.73 5.65
C ILE A 47 4.37 6.13 4.82
N PRO A 48 5.54 6.34 5.43
CA PRO A 48 6.77 6.59 4.68
C PRO A 48 7.21 5.34 3.91
N GLU A 49 7.79 5.52 2.72
CA GLU A 49 8.17 4.44 1.79
C GLU A 49 9.03 3.34 2.45
N LYS A 50 9.92 3.71 3.39
CA LYS A 50 10.76 2.75 4.13
C LYS A 50 10.01 1.74 5.00
N ARG A 51 8.73 2.00 5.31
CA ARG A 51 7.88 1.12 6.13
C ARG A 51 7.00 0.20 5.29
N ILE A 52 7.05 0.35 3.97
CA ILE A 52 6.44 -0.60 3.04
C ILE A 52 7.33 -1.83 2.99
N ILE A 53 6.75 -2.97 3.29
CA ILE A 53 7.44 -4.26 3.32
C ILE A 53 7.50 -4.82 1.90
N SER A 54 6.36 -4.83 1.20
CA SER A 54 6.28 -5.36 -0.16
C SER A 54 5.02 -4.91 -0.89
N LYS A 55 5.04 -5.00 -2.22
CA LYS A 55 3.85 -4.93 -3.06
C LYS A 55 3.14 -6.28 -3.07
N VAL A 56 1.82 -6.27 -2.94
CA VAL A 56 0.99 -7.47 -3.04
C VAL A 56 0.61 -7.64 -4.51
N PRO A 57 0.96 -8.78 -5.15
CA PRO A 57 0.50 -9.05 -6.50
C PRO A 57 -1.02 -9.15 -6.49
N LYS A 58 -1.70 -8.34 -7.30
CA LYS A 58 -3.14 -8.48 -7.51
C LYS A 58 -3.36 -9.89 -8.06
N LYS A 59 -3.98 -10.76 -7.26
CA LYS A 59 -4.38 -12.09 -7.71
C LYS A 59 -5.31 -11.86 -8.90
N ASN A 60 -4.87 -12.17 -10.11
CA ASN A 60 -5.70 -12.10 -11.31
C ASN A 60 -6.96 -12.94 -11.04
N LYS A 61 -8.09 -12.28 -10.72
CA LYS A 61 -9.40 -12.95 -10.53
C LYS A 61 -9.85 -13.70 -11.79
N SER A 62 -9.16 -13.53 -12.92
CA SER A 62 -9.42 -14.19 -14.20
C SER A 62 -9.08 -15.69 -14.23
N ALA A 63 -8.31 -16.22 -13.27
CA ALA A 63 -7.94 -17.65 -13.26
C ALA A 63 -9.03 -18.61 -12.71
N ARG A 64 -10.22 -18.12 -12.34
CA ARG A 64 -11.30 -18.93 -11.71
C ARG A 64 -12.59 -19.07 -12.53
N LEU A 65 -12.59 -18.71 -13.81
CA LEU A 65 -13.77 -18.86 -14.70
C LEU A 65 -13.53 -19.82 -15.87
N ARG A 66 -12.70 -20.85 -15.68
CA ARG A 66 -12.62 -21.99 -16.58
C ARG A 66 -12.72 -23.26 -15.76
N ASN A 67 -13.95 -23.74 -15.59
CA ASN A 67 -14.35 -25.16 -15.59
C ASN A 67 -15.86 -25.23 -15.47
#